data_AF-A0A969BNN9-F1
#
_entry.id   AF-A0A969BNN9-F1
#
_cell.length_a   1.000
_cell.length_b   1.000
_cell.length_c   1.000
_cell.angle_alpha   90.00
_cell.angle_beta   90.00
_cell.angle_gamma   90.00
#
_symmetry.space_group_name_H-M   'P 1'
#
loop_
_entity.id
_entity.type
_entity.pdbx_description
1 polymer ?
#
loop_
_entity_poly.entity_id
_entity_poly.type
_entity_poly.pdbx_seq_one_letter_code
_entity_poly.pdbx_strand_id
1 'polypeptide(L)'
;MRGPPLSWLEGSYMTLRPASSRPQNIYSYVTEVSWSGEANHLVFRELARTDKDYAQSGSVAVPHQSGHIYFVTNKHGQHRLMLLSRHVMSGELHGLLLTLQQGRGTLLQPIAMPVALIPIARLKQAPVLGTISEAHHGYERLRGFLDKTLADGFALMLGERRP
;
A
#
# COMPACT_ATOMS: atom_id res chain seq x y z
N MET A 1 8.26 28.49 -10.02
CA MET A 1 8.73 27.85 -8.78
C MET A 1 8.91 26.36 -9.05
N ARG A 2 10.07 25.78 -8.74
CA ARG A 2 10.20 24.31 -8.69
C ARG A 2 9.31 23.82 -7.54
N GLY A 3 8.49 22.80 -7.78
CA GLY A 3 7.65 22.19 -6.73
C GLY A 3 8.51 21.64 -5.58
N PRO A 4 7.90 21.31 -4.42
CA PRO A 4 8.63 20.73 -3.31
C PRO A 4 9.41 19.47 -3.75
N PRO A 5 10.54 19.14 -3.10
CA PRO A 5 11.49 18.09 -3.51
C PRO A 5 10.91 16.65 -3.58
N LEU A 6 9.61 16.46 -3.33
CA LEU A 6 8.89 15.18 -3.32
C LEU A 6 7.71 15.11 -4.29
N SER A 7 7.56 16.07 -5.20
CA SER A 7 6.46 16.08 -6.20
C SER A 7 6.39 14.82 -7.08
N TRP A 8 7.49 14.09 -7.23
CA TRP A 8 7.52 12.81 -7.95
C TRP A 8 6.67 11.71 -7.29
N LEU A 9 6.34 11.84 -6.01
CA LEU A 9 5.51 10.89 -5.26
C LEU A 9 4.01 11.23 -5.33
N GLU A 10 3.65 12.44 -5.78
CA GLU A 10 2.25 12.84 -5.94
C GLU A 10 1.58 12.07 -7.08
N GLY A 11 0.27 11.81 -6.94
CA GLY A 11 -0.54 11.12 -7.93
C GLY A 11 -1.38 9.98 -7.35
N SER A 12 -2.03 9.23 -8.24
CA SER A 12 -2.90 8.12 -7.89
C SER A 12 -2.23 6.78 -8.18
N TYR A 13 -2.32 5.88 -7.21
CA TYR A 13 -1.75 4.55 -7.23
C TYR A 13 -2.85 3.50 -7.08
N MET A 14 -2.74 2.41 -7.83
CA MET A 14 -3.48 1.18 -7.57
C MET A 14 -2.73 0.44 -6.47
N THR A 15 -3.32 0.40 -5.28
CA THR A 15 -2.78 -0.29 -4.11
C THR A 15 -3.24 -1.74 -4.12
N LEU A 16 -2.27 -2.65 -4.10
CA LEU A 16 -2.48 -4.10 -4.04
C LEU A 16 -2.01 -4.60 -2.69
N ARG A 17 -2.79 -5.49 -2.08
CA ARG A 17 -2.41 -6.27 -0.90
C ARG A 17 -3.17 -7.61 -0.88
N PRO A 18 -2.76 -8.60 -0.09
CA PRO A 18 -3.61 -9.74 0.22
C PRO A 18 -4.92 -9.30 0.88
N ALA A 19 -6.03 -9.97 0.55
CA ALA A 19 -7.29 -9.78 1.27
C ALA A 19 -7.17 -10.38 2.69
N SER A 20 -7.70 -9.68 3.70
CA SER A 20 -7.58 -10.08 5.10
C SER A 20 -8.31 -11.38 5.43
N SER A 21 -9.46 -11.62 4.78
CA SER A 21 -10.28 -12.82 4.99
C SER A 21 -9.81 -14.05 4.20
N ARG A 22 -9.21 -13.85 3.02
CA ARG A 22 -8.71 -14.90 2.12
C ARG A 22 -7.40 -14.43 1.48
N PRO A 23 -6.23 -14.68 2.10
CA PRO A 23 -4.95 -14.14 1.64
C PRO A 23 -4.51 -14.55 0.24
N GLN A 24 -5.14 -15.57 -0.35
CA GLN A 24 -4.96 -15.93 -1.76
C GLN A 24 -5.54 -14.84 -2.68
N ASN A 25 -6.69 -14.26 -2.32
CA ASN A 25 -7.27 -13.17 -3.07
C ASN A 25 -6.47 -11.88 -2.87
N ILE A 26 -6.46 -11.05 -3.91
CA ILE A 26 -5.89 -9.70 -3.86
C ILE A 26 -7.01 -8.72 -3.55
N TYR A 27 -6.76 -7.79 -2.64
CA TYR A 27 -7.60 -6.62 -2.44
C TYR A 27 -6.94 -5.39 -3.07
N SER A 28 -7.65 -4.76 -3.99
CA SER A 28 -7.18 -3.62 -4.77
C SER A 28 -8.05 -2.38 -4.55
N TYR A 29 -7.43 -1.22 -4.41
CA TYR A 29 -8.11 0.07 -4.26
C TYR A 29 -7.18 1.21 -4.70
N VAL A 30 -7.68 2.45 -4.68
CA VAL A 30 -6.87 3.62 -5.06
C VAL A 30 -6.28 4.28 -3.83
N THR A 31 -4.99 4.58 -3.85
CA THR A 31 -4.34 5.49 -2.92
C THR A 31 -3.91 6.74 -3.68
N GLU A 32 -4.37 7.90 -3.26
CA GLU A 32 -3.96 9.19 -3.81
C GLU A 32 -3.01 9.88 -2.86
N VAL A 33 -1.93 10.45 -3.40
CA VAL A 33 -0.92 11.22 -2.67
C VAL A 33 -0.88 12.64 -3.23
N SER A 34 -0.89 13.63 -2.35
CA SER A 34 -0.85 15.05 -2.72
C SER A 34 -0.15 15.89 -1.66
N TRP A 35 0.41 17.04 -2.05
CA TRP A 35 0.85 18.06 -1.09
C TRP A 35 -0.34 18.69 -0.36
N SER A 36 -0.26 18.80 0.97
CA SER A 36 -1.20 19.59 1.77
C SER A 36 -0.57 20.92 2.16
N GLY A 37 -1.14 22.03 1.68
CA GLY A 37 -0.70 23.38 2.07
C GLY A 37 -0.95 23.68 3.55
N GLU A 38 -2.03 23.12 4.11
CA GLU A 38 -2.38 23.28 5.54
C GLU A 38 -1.41 22.51 6.44
N ALA A 39 -1.10 21.26 6.08
CA ALA A 39 -0.25 20.39 6.90
C ALA A 39 1.25 20.59 6.61
N ASN A 40 1.59 21.25 5.50
CA ASN A 40 2.96 21.49 5.02
C ASN A 40 3.78 20.20 4.80
N HIS A 41 3.10 19.12 4.39
CA HIS A 41 3.73 17.85 4.01
C HIS A 41 2.81 17.07 3.05
N LEU A 42 3.32 15.98 2.48
CA LEU A 42 2.53 15.07 1.66
C LEU A 42 1.51 14.32 2.52
N VAL A 43 0.28 14.23 2.02
CA VAL A 43 -0.80 13.45 2.63
C VAL A 43 -1.28 12.38 1.66
N PHE A 44 -1.97 11.37 2.16
CA PHE A 44 -2.64 10.39 1.34
C PHE A 44 -4.09 10.16 1.76
N ARG A 45 -4.89 9.65 0.82
CA ARG A 45 -6.24 9.13 1.07
C ARG A 45 -6.52 7.89 0.24
N GLU A 46 -7.30 6.98 0.80
CA GLU A 46 -7.79 5.80 0.11
C GLU A 46 -9.17 6.03 -0.50
N LEU A 47 -9.35 5.58 -1.74
CA LEU A 47 -10.54 5.76 -2.55
C LEU A 47 -10.92 4.44 -3.22
N ALA A 48 -12.14 4.39 -3.77
CA ALA A 48 -12.66 3.26 -4.53
C ALA A 48 -12.55 1.89 -3.82
N ARG A 49 -12.67 1.92 -2.49
CA ARG A 49 -12.78 0.74 -1.64
C ARG A 49 -14.21 0.21 -1.64
N THR A 50 -14.37 -1.10 -1.60
CA THR A 50 -15.70 -1.72 -1.38
C THR A 50 -16.17 -1.56 0.06
N ASP A 51 -15.23 -1.39 1.01
CA ASP A 51 -15.44 -1.24 2.45
C ASP A 51 -15.16 0.21 2.89
N LYS A 52 -15.90 1.17 2.33
CA LYS A 52 -15.62 2.62 2.45
C LYS A 52 -15.44 3.13 3.88
N ASP A 53 -16.15 2.55 4.85
CA ASP A 53 -16.06 2.93 6.27
C ASP A 53 -14.67 2.68 6.88
N TYR A 54 -13.87 1.82 6.24
CA TYR A 54 -12.50 1.49 6.63
C TYR A 54 -11.45 2.24 5.79
N ALA A 55 -11.85 3.17 4.92
CA ALA A 55 -10.93 3.97 4.14
C ALA A 55 -10.00 4.79 5.05
N GLN A 56 -8.72 4.72 4.76
CA GLN A 56 -7.70 5.39 5.56
C GLN A 56 -7.21 6.66 4.87
N SER A 57 -6.80 7.64 5.67
CA SER A 57 -6.09 8.83 5.23
C SER A 57 -4.99 9.15 6.22
N GLY A 58 -3.98 9.91 5.83
CA GLY A 58 -2.89 10.24 6.72
C GLY A 58 -1.75 10.98 6.05
N SER A 59 -0.58 10.92 6.69
CA SER A 59 0.62 11.63 6.27
C SER A 59 1.58 10.70 5.53
N VAL A 60 2.35 11.27 4.62
CA VAL A 60 3.43 10.60 3.90
C VAL A 60 4.77 11.25 4.29
N ALA A 61 5.70 10.45 4.80
CA ALA A 61 7.03 10.90 5.19
C ALA A 61 8.12 10.20 4.37
N VAL A 62 9.14 10.96 3.97
CA VAL A 62 10.31 10.44 3.21
C VAL A 62 11.60 10.91 3.90
N PRO A 63 12.04 10.23 4.97
CA PRO A 63 13.30 10.57 5.63
C PRO A 63 14.48 10.42 4.66
N HIS A 64 15.38 11.41 4.66
CA HIS A 64 16.46 11.49 3.67
C HIS A 64 17.41 10.26 3.70
N GLN A 65 17.61 9.65 4.88
CA GLN A 65 18.63 8.64 5.11
C GLN A 65 18.12 7.19 5.10
N SER A 66 16.79 6.95 5.18
CA SER A 66 16.28 5.58 5.38
C SER A 66 16.09 4.80 4.09
N GLY A 67 16.02 5.46 2.93
CA GLY A 67 15.63 4.79 1.67
C GLY A 67 14.19 4.29 1.66
N HIS A 68 13.36 4.70 2.63
CA HIS A 68 11.98 4.26 2.77
C HIS A 68 10.98 5.44 2.82
N ILE A 69 9.74 5.12 2.49
CA ILE A 69 8.59 6.01 2.47
C ILE A 69 7.56 5.47 3.45
N TYR A 70 7.04 6.33 4.31
CA TYR A 70 6.12 5.96 5.38
C TYR A 70 4.76 6.57 5.08
N PHE A 71 3.73 5.75 5.01
CA PHE A 71 2.34 6.19 4.98
C PHE A 71 1.74 5.89 6.34
N VAL A 72 1.47 6.94 7.11
CA VAL A 72 1.02 6.83 8.50
C VAL A 72 -0.40 7.36 8.61
N THR A 73 -1.33 6.49 8.97
CA THR A 73 -2.63 6.93 9.50
C THR A 73 -2.52 7.01 11.01
N ASN A 74 -2.83 8.18 11.57
CA ASN A 74 -3.06 8.38 12.98
C ASN A 74 -4.31 9.25 13.14
N LYS A 75 -5.49 8.61 13.21
CA LYS A 75 -6.77 9.30 13.26
C LYS A 75 -7.74 8.55 14.18
N HIS A 76 -8.37 9.27 15.12
CA HIS A 76 -9.31 8.69 16.10
C HIS A 76 -8.73 7.47 16.86
N GLY A 77 -7.43 7.48 17.17
CA GLY A 77 -6.76 6.38 17.84
C GLY A 77 -6.46 5.16 16.96
N GLN A 78 -6.89 5.15 15.69
CA GLN A 78 -6.48 4.14 14.72
C GLN A 78 -5.08 4.47 14.21
N HIS A 79 -4.22 3.45 14.23
CA HIS A 79 -2.85 3.56 13.75
C HIS A 79 -2.58 2.51 12.67
N ARG A 80 -2.09 2.95 11.51
CA ARG A 80 -1.72 2.08 10.38
C ARG A 80 -0.47 2.59 9.72
N LEU A 81 0.42 1.68 9.34
CA LEU A 81 1.69 2.02 8.71
C LEU A 81 1.85 1.22 7.41
N MET A 82 2.07 1.90 6.28
CA MET A 82 2.75 1.28 5.14
C MET A 82 4.19 1.77 5.10
N LEU A 83 5.14 0.84 5.11
CA LEU A 83 6.56 1.11 4.96
C LEU A 83 6.98 0.60 3.58
N LEU A 84 7.29 1.53 2.68
CA LEU A 84 7.58 1.24 1.27
C LEU A 84 9.03 1.58 0.94
N SER A 85 9.67 0.77 0.12
CA SER A 85 11.02 1.00 -0.38
C SER A 85 11.04 2.07 -1.47
N ARG A 86 12.01 2.99 -1.41
CA ARG A 86 12.20 4.09 -2.36
C ARG A 86 13.01 3.65 -3.59
N HIS A 87 12.67 2.51 -4.19
CA HIS A 87 13.38 2.05 -5.38
C HIS A 87 12.79 2.72 -6.63
N VAL A 88 13.55 3.62 -7.26
CA VAL A 88 13.01 4.63 -8.20
C VAL A 88 12.76 4.10 -9.61
N MET A 89 13.39 3.00 -10.01
CA MET A 89 13.46 2.62 -11.43
C MET A 89 12.12 2.31 -12.10
N SER A 90 11.20 1.60 -11.43
CA SER A 90 9.87 1.27 -12.00
C SER A 90 8.76 2.22 -11.56
N GLY A 91 9.01 3.10 -10.59
CA GLY A 91 8.00 3.98 -9.96
C GLY A 91 6.94 3.23 -9.12
N GLU A 92 7.00 1.90 -9.09
CA GLU A 92 6.22 1.06 -8.19
C GLU A 92 6.81 1.16 -6.78
N LEU A 93 5.95 1.19 -5.77
CA LEU A 93 6.39 1.21 -4.38
C LEU A 93 6.02 -0.12 -3.73
N HIS A 94 7.02 -0.87 -3.26
CA HIS A 94 6.85 -2.16 -2.62
C HIS A 94 7.23 -2.09 -1.15
N GLY A 95 6.52 -2.82 -0.30
CA GLY A 95 6.91 -2.95 1.11
C GLY A 95 5.83 -3.63 1.97
N LEU A 96 5.76 -3.25 3.25
CA LEU A 96 4.85 -3.88 4.21
C LEU A 96 3.74 -2.93 4.64
N LEU A 97 2.53 -3.48 4.75
CA LEU A 97 1.41 -2.87 5.45
C LEU A 97 1.28 -3.53 6.83
N LEU A 98 1.39 -2.73 7.88
CA LEU A 98 1.12 -3.10 9.26
C LEU A 98 -0.22 -2.51 9.69
N THR A 99 -1.13 -3.37 10.12
CA THR A 99 -2.50 -2.97 10.46
C THR A 99 -3.13 -3.95 11.45
N LEU A 100 -4.39 -3.68 11.79
CA LEU A 100 -5.23 -4.51 12.62
C LEU A 100 -6.30 -5.17 11.76
N GLN A 101 -6.55 -6.45 12.02
CA GLN A 101 -7.61 -7.24 11.39
C GLN A 101 -8.52 -7.82 12.47
N GLN A 102 -9.77 -8.11 12.13
CA GLN A 102 -10.65 -8.87 13.01
C GLN A 102 -10.03 -10.24 13.33
N GLY A 103 -9.73 -10.46 14.61
CA GLY A 103 -9.18 -11.70 15.14
C GLY A 103 -10.26 -12.63 15.67
N ARG A 104 -9.89 -13.49 16.62
CA ARG A 104 -10.85 -14.34 17.34
C ARG A 104 -11.58 -13.51 18.41
N GLY A 105 -12.91 -13.61 18.44
CA GLY A 105 -13.73 -12.87 19.40
C GLY A 105 -13.81 -11.37 19.08
N THR A 106 -13.70 -10.54 20.11
CA THR A 106 -13.77 -9.06 20.01
C THR A 106 -12.41 -8.38 19.85
N LEU A 107 -11.33 -9.15 19.83
CA LEU A 107 -9.98 -8.61 19.78
C LEU A 107 -9.52 -8.44 18.33
N LEU A 108 -8.94 -7.26 18.05
CA LEU A 108 -8.20 -7.03 16.82
C LEU A 108 -6.83 -7.70 16.90
N GLN A 109 -6.44 -8.36 15.82
CA GLN A 109 -5.14 -9.01 15.69
C GLN A 109 -4.19 -8.13 14.85
N PRO A 110 -2.97 -7.86 15.33
CA PRO A 110 -1.95 -7.21 14.52
C PRO A 110 -1.51 -8.13 13.39
N ILE A 111 -1.39 -7.56 12.20
CA ILE A 111 -0.93 -8.27 11.00
C ILE A 111 0.07 -7.42 10.23
N ALA A 112 0.98 -8.09 9.55
CA ALA A 112 1.87 -7.53 8.55
C ALA A 112 1.67 -8.29 7.23
N MET A 113 1.57 -7.57 6.12
CA MET A 113 1.39 -8.17 4.79
C MET A 113 2.15 -7.39 3.72
N PRO A 114 2.56 -8.04 2.61
CA PRO A 114 3.09 -7.32 1.47
C PRO A 114 2.04 -6.35 0.89
N VAL A 115 2.52 -5.19 0.45
CA VAL A 115 1.72 -4.18 -0.25
C VAL A 115 2.53 -3.62 -1.42
N ALA A 116 1.84 -3.31 -2.51
CA ALA A 116 2.42 -2.66 -3.68
C ALA A 116 1.54 -1.50 -4.15
N LEU A 117 2.14 -0.34 -4.44
CA LEU A 117 1.46 0.82 -5.03
C LEU A 117 1.95 0.99 -6.46
N ILE A 118 1.05 0.78 -7.42
CA ILE A 118 1.35 0.85 -8.85
C ILE A 118 0.82 2.18 -9.42
N PRO A 119 1.66 3.08 -9.97
CA PRO A 119 1.18 4.35 -10.51
C PRO A 119 0.12 4.13 -11.59
N ILE A 120 -1.10 4.67 -11.39
CA ILE A 120 -2.21 4.48 -12.33
C ILE A 120 -1.88 5.07 -13.71
N ALA A 121 -1.15 6.19 -13.73
CA ALA A 121 -0.69 6.83 -14.96
C ALA A 121 0.21 5.94 -15.84
N ARG A 122 0.77 4.84 -15.30
CA ARG A 122 1.60 3.87 -16.03
C ARG A 122 0.83 2.61 -16.45
N LEU A 123 -0.41 2.45 -16.00
CA LEU A 123 -1.24 1.31 -16.39
C LEU A 123 -1.73 1.49 -17.83
N LYS A 124 -1.55 0.44 -18.65
CA LYS A 124 -2.08 0.41 -20.03
C LYS A 124 -3.60 0.19 -20.10
N GLN A 125 -4.20 -0.25 -18.99
CA GLN A 125 -5.61 -0.59 -18.86
C GLN A 125 -6.13 0.03 -17.57
N ALA A 126 -7.46 0.18 -17.47
CA ALA A 126 -8.09 0.65 -16.25
C ALA A 126 -7.69 -0.24 -15.04
N PRO A 127 -7.49 0.34 -13.84
CA PRO A 127 -7.15 -0.44 -12.67
C PRO A 127 -8.29 -1.39 -12.31
N VAL A 128 -7.93 -2.62 -11.94
CA VAL A 128 -8.88 -3.60 -11.42
C VAL A 128 -9.01 -3.35 -9.91
N LEU A 129 -10.22 -3.06 -9.44
CA LEU A 129 -10.49 -2.64 -8.07
C LEU A 129 -11.38 -3.64 -7.33
N GLY A 130 -11.31 -3.65 -6.01
CA GLY A 130 -12.02 -4.59 -5.14
C GLY A 130 -11.27 -5.91 -4.95
N THR A 131 -12.02 -6.97 -4.65
CA THR A 131 -11.47 -8.31 -4.43
C THR A 131 -11.26 -9.04 -5.76
N ILE A 132 -10.05 -9.52 -5.99
CA ILE A 132 -9.62 -10.20 -7.20
C ILE A 132 -9.21 -11.63 -6.81
N SER A 133 -9.91 -12.63 -7.36
CA SER A 133 -9.61 -14.04 -7.17
C SER A 133 -8.78 -14.61 -8.32
N GLU A 134 -8.28 -15.83 -8.14
CA GLU A 134 -7.54 -16.62 -9.15
C GLU A 134 -8.29 -16.76 -10.48
N ALA A 135 -9.62 -16.70 -10.47
CA ALA A 135 -10.43 -16.77 -11.68
C ALA A 135 -10.32 -15.53 -12.59
N HIS A 136 -9.78 -14.41 -12.08
CA HIS A 136 -9.63 -13.18 -12.86
C HIS A 136 -8.41 -13.28 -13.80
N HIS A 137 -8.60 -12.97 -15.08
CA HIS A 137 -7.54 -13.07 -16.12
C HIS A 137 -6.23 -12.32 -15.78
N GLY A 138 -6.33 -11.22 -15.02
CA GLY A 138 -5.19 -10.43 -14.57
C GLY A 138 -4.56 -10.86 -13.24
N TYR A 139 -5.07 -11.92 -12.60
CA TYR A 139 -4.67 -12.32 -11.25
C TYR A 139 -3.17 -12.57 -11.13
N GLU A 140 -2.61 -13.46 -11.95
CA GLU A 140 -1.18 -13.83 -11.90
C GLU A 140 -0.25 -12.61 -12.00
N ARG A 141 -0.55 -11.71 -12.93
CA ARG A 141 0.22 -10.46 -13.09
C ARG A 141 0.15 -9.59 -11.83
N LEU A 142 -1.04 -9.44 -11.24
CA LEU A 142 -1.23 -8.62 -10.05
C LEU A 142 -0.60 -9.27 -8.81
N ARG A 143 -0.71 -10.59 -8.69
CA ARG A 143 -0.10 -11.38 -7.63
C ARG A 143 1.43 -11.29 -7.68
N GLY A 144 2.00 -11.29 -8.88
CA GLY A 144 3.43 -11.10 -9.10
C GLY A 144 3.98 -9.81 -8.47
N PHE A 145 3.23 -8.70 -8.43
CA PHE A 145 3.67 -7.49 -7.72
C PHE A 145 3.79 -7.70 -6.20
N LEU A 146 2.90 -8.49 -5.60
CA LEU A 146 2.95 -8.80 -4.17
C LEU A 146 4.08 -9.77 -3.85
N ASP A 147 4.26 -10.79 -4.67
CA ASP A 147 5.30 -11.80 -4.44
C ASP A 147 6.70 -11.19 -4.62
N LYS A 148 6.85 -10.27 -5.58
CA LYS A 148 8.06 -9.46 -5.78
C LYS A 148 8.49 -8.72 -4.51
N THR A 149 7.55 -8.24 -3.69
CA THR A 149 7.86 -7.54 -2.44
C THR A 149 8.75 -8.38 -1.51
N LEU A 150 8.52 -9.68 -1.42
CA LEU A 150 9.32 -10.58 -0.58
C LEU A 150 10.49 -11.20 -1.35
N ALA A 151 10.26 -11.59 -2.61
CA ALA A 151 11.25 -12.27 -3.44
C ALA A 151 12.47 -11.39 -3.76
N ASP A 152 12.24 -10.11 -4.07
CA ASP A 152 13.31 -9.15 -4.45
C ASP A 152 13.91 -8.43 -3.23
N GLY A 153 13.53 -8.82 -2.01
CA GLY A 153 14.09 -8.26 -0.78
C GLY A 153 13.61 -6.85 -0.41
N PHE A 154 12.46 -6.39 -0.93
CA PHE A 154 11.85 -5.12 -0.47
C PHE A 154 11.39 -5.19 0.99
N ALA A 155 11.15 -6.40 1.50
CA ALA A 155 10.88 -6.69 2.90
C ALA A 155 11.31 -8.12 3.26
N LEU A 156 11.62 -8.35 4.54
CA LEU A 156 11.92 -9.67 5.09
C LEU A 156 10.95 -9.97 6.23
N MET A 157 10.27 -11.11 6.15
CA MET A 157 9.43 -11.64 7.22
C MET A 157 10.23 -12.69 8.00
N LEU A 158 10.61 -12.36 9.23
CA LEU A 158 11.31 -13.28 10.13
C LEU A 158 10.29 -14.20 10.82
N GLY A 159 10.54 -15.51 10.82
CA GLY A 159 9.71 -16.51 11.50
C GLY A 159 8.86 -17.41 10.59
N GLU A 160 8.80 -17.12 9.29
CA GLU A 160 8.38 -18.13 8.30
C GLU A 160 9.55 -19.12 8.12
N ARG A 161 9.45 -20.32 8.71
CA ARG A 161 10.34 -21.42 8.32
C ARG A 161 10.12 -21.65 6.83
N ARG A 162 11.11 -21.31 6.00
CA ARG A 162 11.18 -21.89 4.65
C ARG A 162 11.25 -23.42 4.81
N PRO A 163 10.48 -24.19 4.02
CA PRO A 163 10.61 -25.64 4.02
C PRO A 163 12.04 -26.07 3.69
#